data_AF-A0A3C0VZL3-F1
#
_entry.id   AF-A0A3C0VZL3-F1
#
_cell.length_a   1.000
_cell.length_b   1.000
_cell.length_c   1.000
_cell.angle_alpha   90.00
_cell.angle_beta   90.00
_cell.angle_gamma   90.00
#
_symmetry.space_group_name_H-M   'P 1'
#
loop_
_entity.id
_entity.type
_entity.pdbx_description
1 polymer ?
#
loop_
_entity_poly.entity_id
_entity_poly.type
_entity_poly.pdbx_seq_one_letter_code
_entity_poly.pdbx_strand_id
1 'polypeptide(L)'
;MKIKNVTLVAVLGFAAVTLALAQTAPTPPKPPTSIAKPDFPSYTTVLKGYEQVISSMEKKDSLLSIYVRKKDQQMLAALPVGFESKRFFIATTVASGETYAGLQAGERYVYFKRLNKQLLVIEPNLAVRSTGDLESRASVKRLYTDRVITSVPIVTVMSKNRPVIDMDALLVGGASKFFGSKGAGFNSRLAQIKTAKAFPTNVELAFTAPTGNGVLKTLHYSISSITPSKTYKPRVADQRVGYFTTSYTDLGKYTDEQKKIRYINRWHLEKADPKLKVSPVKNPIIFYIEHTTPVRYRRWVREGVLMWNKAFEKVGLADAIEVYYQDAVTGAHMEKDPEDARYNFVRWLNNDVGTAIGPSRVNPLTGQILDADIILTDGWIRHYWKQFNDVLPEIAMEGFSPETLAWLKDHPNWDPRVRLAHPAQRGSIRAKLAALGAEAYGGHALAKADAELIGDHEFDGLHGRISQVNGFCRAADCKALDLAAMRLELELARESVKAEKDGGKPTPKKPDVLIDGVPEWF
;
A
#
# COMPACT_ATOMS: atom_id res chain seq x y z
N MET A 1 22.26 85.86 40.60
CA MET A 1 20.85 85.58 40.26
C MET A 1 20.56 84.12 40.58
N LYS A 2 19.41 83.81 41.22
CA LYS A 2 18.62 82.56 41.19
C LYS A 2 19.30 81.23 40.75
N ILE A 3 19.11 80.04 41.33
CA ILE A 3 18.41 79.46 42.50
C ILE A 3 18.45 77.93 42.24
N LYS A 4 18.82 77.09 43.23
CA LYS A 4 18.31 75.71 43.50
C LYS A 4 18.51 74.62 42.40
N ASN A 5 18.44 73.29 42.58
CA ASN A 5 18.10 72.32 43.65
C ASN A 5 18.79 70.97 43.25
N VAL A 6 19.05 69.93 44.07
CA VAL A 6 19.02 69.74 45.54
C VAL A 6 19.81 68.46 45.97
N THR A 7 20.06 68.35 47.28
CA THR A 7 20.36 67.24 48.22
C THR A 7 19.83 65.80 47.87
N LEU A 8 20.21 64.68 48.53
CA LEU A 8 20.72 64.43 49.89
C LEU A 8 21.53 63.10 49.97
N VAL A 9 22.68 63.09 50.64
CA VAL A 9 23.34 61.85 51.13
C VAL A 9 23.01 61.71 52.61
N ALA A 10 22.33 60.63 53.00
CA ALA A 10 22.01 60.34 54.38
C ALA A 10 23.05 59.37 54.99
N VAL A 11 23.88 59.90 55.91
CA VAL A 11 24.72 59.08 56.79
C VAL A 11 23.97 58.89 58.11
N LEU A 12 23.74 57.64 58.49
CA LEU A 12 23.24 57.26 59.82
C LEU A 12 24.18 56.18 60.36
N GLY A 13 24.73 56.42 61.54
CA GLY A 13 25.66 55.52 62.22
C GLY A 13 25.15 55.09 63.59
N PHE A 14 25.84 54.10 64.16
CA PHE A 14 25.60 53.47 65.47
C PHE A 14 24.30 52.64 65.60
N ALA A 15 24.26 51.51 66.32
CA ALA A 15 25.30 50.84 67.11
C ALA A 15 25.24 49.31 66.91
N ALA A 16 26.40 48.64 66.97
CA ALA A 16 26.46 47.18 66.94
C ALA A 16 26.33 46.61 68.37
N VAL A 17 25.27 45.84 68.63
CA VAL A 17 25.13 45.04 69.86
C VAL A 17 25.77 43.67 69.62
N THR A 18 26.88 43.40 70.30
CA THR A 18 27.54 42.09 70.26
C THR A 18 26.85 41.10 71.21
N LEU A 19 26.02 40.22 70.67
CA LEU A 19 25.57 39.01 71.37
C LEU A 19 26.53 37.86 71.04
N ALA A 20 27.28 37.40 72.03
CA ALA A 20 28.11 36.20 71.90
C ALA A 20 27.23 34.95 72.06
N LEU A 21 27.13 34.14 71.02
CA LEU A 21 26.61 32.76 71.09
C LEU A 21 27.69 31.79 70.63
N ALA A 22 27.93 30.77 71.44
CA ALA A 22 29.06 29.85 71.28
C ALA A 22 28.96 29.02 70.00
N GLN A 23 30.05 28.97 69.23
CA GLN A 23 30.18 28.05 68.10
C GLN A 23 30.45 26.64 68.62
N THR A 24 29.48 25.75 68.52
CA THR A 24 29.72 24.31 68.58
C THR A 24 30.36 23.86 67.26
N ALA A 25 31.44 23.07 67.36
CA ALA A 25 32.15 22.60 66.17
C ALA A 25 31.27 21.65 65.34
N PRO A 26 31.20 21.79 64.01
CA PRO A 26 30.40 20.91 63.17
C PRO A 26 31.05 19.52 63.05
N THR A 27 30.30 18.49 63.43
CA THR A 27 30.65 17.09 63.19
C THR A 27 30.78 16.85 61.68
N PRO A 28 31.81 16.13 61.18
CA PRO A 28 31.98 15.92 59.74
C PRO A 28 30.79 15.12 59.16
N PRO A 29 30.26 15.51 57.98
CA PRO A 29 29.11 14.84 57.39
C PRO A 29 29.47 13.42 56.98
N LYS A 30 28.71 12.45 57.48
CA LYS A 30 28.79 11.04 57.08
C LYS A 30 28.52 10.95 55.56
N PRO A 31 29.39 10.31 54.75
CA PRO A 31 29.18 10.25 53.31
C PRO A 31 27.86 9.55 53.00
N PRO A 32 27.04 10.08 52.08
CA PRO A 32 25.76 9.48 51.75
C PRO A 32 25.98 8.24 50.89
N THR A 33 26.09 7.07 51.53
CA THR A 33 26.07 5.75 50.87
C THR A 33 24.66 5.39 50.38
N SER A 34 24.03 6.32 49.66
CA SER A 34 22.83 6.05 48.87
C SER A 34 23.28 5.40 47.57
N ILE A 35 23.36 4.07 47.57
CA ILE A 35 23.40 3.32 46.31
C ILE A 35 22.06 3.59 45.64
N ALA A 36 22.06 4.48 44.64
CA ALA A 36 20.86 4.86 43.91
C ALA A 36 20.18 3.59 43.38
N LYS A 37 18.93 3.35 43.79
CA LYS A 37 18.17 2.21 43.30
C LYS A 37 18.12 2.29 41.76
N PRO A 38 18.47 1.22 41.02
CA PRO A 38 18.48 1.27 39.58
C PRO A 38 17.10 1.63 39.06
N ASP A 39 17.05 2.52 38.06
CA ASP A 39 15.80 3.08 37.53
C ASP A 39 14.83 2.03 36.98
N PHE A 40 15.35 0.85 36.63
CA PHE A 40 14.63 -0.27 36.06
C PHE A 40 15.03 -1.58 36.75
N PRO A 41 14.12 -2.56 36.82
CA PRO A 41 14.46 -3.91 37.27
C PRO A 41 15.47 -4.58 36.33
N SER A 42 16.22 -5.56 36.85
CA SER A 42 17.17 -6.34 36.04
C SER A 42 16.48 -7.03 34.86
N TYR A 43 17.11 -6.97 33.68
CA TYR A 43 16.57 -7.62 32.48
C TYR A 43 16.50 -9.15 32.63
N THR A 44 17.39 -9.77 33.42
CA THR A 44 17.34 -11.20 33.72
C THR A 44 16.10 -11.59 34.52
N THR A 45 15.59 -10.68 35.36
CA THR A 45 14.36 -10.87 36.13
C THR A 45 13.12 -10.67 35.25
N VAL A 46 13.12 -9.60 34.42
CA VAL A 46 11.98 -9.28 33.54
C VAL A 46 11.80 -10.30 32.42
N LEU A 47 12.89 -10.76 31.81
CA LEU A 47 12.87 -11.76 30.74
C LEU A 47 12.76 -13.21 31.26
N LYS A 48 12.58 -13.43 32.57
CA LYS A 48 12.42 -14.77 33.15
C LYS A 48 11.18 -15.47 32.58
N GLY A 49 11.39 -16.62 31.95
CA GLY A 49 10.32 -17.41 31.33
C GLY A 49 9.89 -16.94 29.94
N TYR A 50 10.60 -15.99 29.34
CA TYR A 50 10.47 -15.67 27.91
C TYR A 50 11.47 -16.48 27.09
N GLU A 51 11.08 -16.88 25.89
CA GLU A 51 11.94 -17.46 24.87
C GLU A 51 12.29 -16.37 23.83
N GLN A 52 13.57 -16.29 23.43
CA GLN A 52 13.97 -15.38 22.35
C GLN A 52 13.63 -15.98 20.99
N VAL A 53 12.97 -15.21 20.14
CA VAL A 53 12.68 -15.58 18.75
C VAL A 53 13.94 -15.38 17.90
N ILE A 54 14.36 -16.43 17.21
CA ILE A 54 15.50 -16.41 16.28
C ILE A 54 15.01 -17.02 14.95
N SER A 55 14.89 -16.20 13.91
CA SER A 55 14.38 -16.65 12.60
C SER A 55 15.41 -16.59 11.47
N SER A 56 16.60 -16.03 11.70
CA SER A 56 17.70 -16.12 10.74
C SER A 56 18.44 -17.46 10.88
N MET A 57 18.66 -18.15 9.76
CA MET A 57 19.42 -19.41 9.73
C MET A 57 20.85 -19.25 10.28
N GLU A 58 21.46 -18.10 10.02
CA GLU A 58 22.81 -17.74 10.49
C GLU A 58 22.87 -17.32 11.96
N LYS A 59 21.73 -17.32 12.69
CA LYS A 59 21.60 -16.85 14.08
C LYS A 59 22.15 -15.43 14.33
N LYS A 60 22.16 -14.58 13.29
CA LYS A 60 22.50 -13.15 13.39
C LYS A 60 21.49 -12.41 14.27
N ASP A 61 21.97 -11.40 14.99
CA ASP A 61 21.15 -10.47 15.76
C ASP A 61 20.04 -9.87 14.88
N SER A 62 18.80 -9.90 15.38
CA SER A 62 17.64 -9.33 14.72
C SER A 62 17.50 -7.82 14.95
N LEU A 63 16.77 -7.12 14.06
CA LEU A 63 16.55 -5.67 14.14
C LEU A 63 15.96 -5.25 15.51
N LEU A 64 14.99 -6.02 16.00
CA LEU A 64 14.52 -6.00 17.37
C LEU A 64 14.68 -7.43 17.91
N SER A 65 15.22 -7.60 19.13
CA SER A 65 15.23 -8.92 19.76
C SER A 65 13.85 -9.16 20.36
N ILE A 66 13.08 -10.06 19.75
CA ILE A 66 11.71 -10.40 20.16
C ILE A 66 11.77 -11.54 21.17
N TYR A 67 10.99 -11.40 22.25
CA TYR A 67 10.88 -12.34 23.35
C TYR A 67 9.42 -12.69 23.56
N VAL A 68 9.07 -13.97 23.53
CA VAL A 68 7.68 -14.46 23.66
C VAL A 68 7.54 -15.36 24.87
N ARG A 69 6.46 -15.18 25.64
CA ARG A 69 6.10 -16.03 26.78
C ARG A 69 4.84 -16.82 26.45
N LYS A 70 5.01 -18.10 26.12
CA LYS A 70 3.93 -18.95 25.56
C LYS A 70 2.71 -19.10 26.48
N LYS A 71 2.91 -19.15 27.81
CA LYS A 71 1.85 -19.43 28.80
C LYS A 71 0.72 -18.38 28.85
N ASP A 72 1.02 -17.14 28.45
CA ASP A 72 0.10 -16.00 28.53
C ASP A 72 0.17 -15.10 27.27
N GLN A 73 0.83 -15.60 26.21
CA GLN A 73 0.95 -14.93 24.91
C GLN A 73 1.57 -13.52 24.97
N GLN A 74 2.33 -13.18 26.02
CA GLN A 74 2.97 -11.87 26.13
C GLN A 74 4.22 -11.77 25.24
N MET A 75 4.38 -10.63 24.56
CA MET A 75 5.53 -10.31 23.71
C MET A 75 6.27 -9.06 24.22
N LEU A 76 7.58 -9.19 24.41
CA LEU A 76 8.49 -8.07 24.66
C LEU A 76 9.45 -7.90 23.48
N ALA A 77 9.92 -6.68 23.24
CA ALA A 77 10.99 -6.41 22.28
C ALA A 77 12.09 -5.54 22.89
N ALA A 78 13.34 -5.95 22.68
CA ALA A 78 14.52 -5.13 22.99
C ALA A 78 15.00 -4.39 21.73
N LEU A 79 14.97 -3.06 21.77
CA LEU A 79 15.39 -2.20 20.67
C LEU A 79 16.88 -2.40 20.30
N PRO A 80 17.29 -2.11 19.06
CA PRO A 80 18.69 -2.24 18.64
C PRO A 80 19.61 -1.23 19.33
N VAL A 81 20.91 -1.52 19.32
CA VAL A 81 21.94 -0.54 19.75
C VAL A 81 21.85 0.72 18.89
N GLY A 82 21.88 1.89 19.54
CA GLY A 82 21.78 3.18 18.85
C GLY A 82 20.40 3.48 18.25
N PHE A 83 19.30 2.91 18.79
CA PHE A 83 17.96 3.07 18.26
C PHE A 83 17.51 4.52 17.98
N GLU A 84 18.01 5.50 18.74
CA GLU A 84 17.64 6.92 18.62
C GLU A 84 18.06 7.55 17.28
N SER A 85 19.17 7.06 16.70
CA SER A 85 19.63 7.48 15.36
C SER A 85 18.96 6.70 14.24
N LYS A 86 18.32 5.57 14.54
CA LYS A 86 17.68 4.70 13.55
C LYS A 86 16.30 5.21 13.15
N ARG A 87 15.89 4.78 11.96
CA ARG A 87 14.56 5.00 11.41
C ARG A 87 13.97 3.64 11.05
N PHE A 88 12.68 3.50 11.32
CA PHE A 88 11.92 2.27 11.17
C PHE A 88 10.74 2.53 10.25
N PHE A 89 10.37 1.53 9.48
CA PHE A 89 9.18 1.54 8.64
C PHE A 89 8.25 0.45 9.13
N ILE A 90 7.06 0.84 9.57
CA ILE A 90 6.02 -0.04 10.08
C ILE A 90 4.98 -0.14 8.97
N ALA A 91 5.05 -1.20 8.19
CA ALA A 91 4.09 -1.58 7.17
C ALA A 91 2.98 -2.41 7.84
N THR A 92 1.71 -2.07 7.58
CA THR A 92 0.56 -2.74 8.18
C THR A 92 -0.33 -3.40 7.14
N THR A 93 -0.80 -4.61 7.44
CA THR A 93 -1.76 -5.38 6.62
C THR A 93 -2.81 -6.01 7.53
N VAL A 94 -4.09 -6.01 7.12
CA VAL A 94 -5.09 -6.86 7.78
C VAL A 94 -5.03 -8.23 7.12
N ALA A 95 -4.32 -9.18 7.73
CA ALA A 95 -4.04 -10.48 7.12
C ALA A 95 -5.26 -11.42 7.07
N SER A 96 -6.23 -11.26 7.97
CA SER A 96 -7.49 -12.03 7.93
C SER A 96 -8.62 -11.30 8.66
N GLY A 97 -9.88 -11.67 8.37
CA GLY A 97 -11.06 -11.16 9.08
C GLY A 97 -11.76 -9.95 8.43
N GLU A 98 -11.55 -9.70 7.13
CA GLU A 98 -12.35 -8.77 6.33
C GLU A 98 -12.33 -9.18 4.84
N THR A 99 -13.29 -8.68 4.04
CA THR A 99 -13.50 -9.03 2.61
C THR A 99 -12.30 -8.75 1.71
N TYR A 100 -11.42 -7.82 2.12
CA TYR A 100 -10.18 -7.47 1.46
C TYR A 100 -8.96 -7.81 2.34
N ALA A 101 -9.03 -8.92 3.07
CA ALA A 101 -7.88 -9.46 3.79
C ALA A 101 -6.67 -9.60 2.85
N GLY A 102 -5.50 -9.22 3.35
CA GLY A 102 -4.26 -9.08 2.58
C GLY A 102 -4.04 -7.69 1.97
N LEU A 103 -5.05 -6.81 1.93
CA LEU A 103 -4.86 -5.43 1.47
C LEU A 103 -4.06 -4.62 2.49
N GLN A 104 -3.06 -3.90 2.00
CA GLN A 104 -2.23 -2.97 2.77
C GLN A 104 -3.14 -1.98 3.53
N ALA A 105 -2.97 -1.90 4.85
CA ALA A 105 -3.73 -0.99 5.71
C ALA A 105 -3.05 0.37 5.89
N GLY A 106 -1.77 0.45 5.51
CA GLY A 106 -0.96 1.66 5.44
C GLY A 106 0.47 1.42 5.90
N GLU A 107 1.16 2.52 6.16
CA GLU A 107 2.55 2.53 6.57
C GLU A 107 2.88 3.73 7.47
N ARG A 108 3.89 3.59 8.31
CA ARG A 108 4.43 4.66 9.16
C ARG A 108 5.95 4.65 9.11
N TYR A 109 6.55 5.79 8.82
CA TYR A 109 7.99 6.00 8.98
C TYR A 109 8.24 6.65 10.34
N VAL A 110 8.97 5.99 11.23
CA VAL A 110 9.07 6.39 12.64
C VAL A 110 10.50 6.33 13.18
N TYR A 111 10.69 6.98 14.32
CA TYR A 111 11.81 6.74 15.22
C TYR A 111 11.33 6.63 16.66
N PHE A 112 12.17 6.04 17.50
CA PHE A 112 11.92 5.94 18.93
C PHE A 112 12.77 7.00 19.66
N LYS A 113 12.16 7.70 20.61
CA LYS A 113 12.85 8.65 21.50
C LYS A 113 12.54 8.29 22.94
N ARG A 114 13.56 8.10 23.77
CA ARG A 114 13.36 7.90 25.21
C ARG A 114 12.98 9.23 25.88
N LEU A 115 11.95 9.19 26.72
CA LEU A 115 11.55 10.28 27.59
C LEU A 115 11.30 9.69 28.99
N ASN A 116 12.23 9.92 29.91
CA ASN A 116 12.22 9.34 31.27
C ASN A 116 12.14 7.79 31.23
N LYS A 117 11.04 7.22 31.73
CA LYS A 117 10.73 5.77 31.73
C LYS A 117 9.76 5.35 30.60
N GLN A 118 9.47 6.26 29.67
CA GLN A 118 8.64 6.02 28.49
C GLN A 118 9.52 6.00 27.23
N LEU A 119 9.12 5.22 26.24
CA LEU A 119 9.64 5.25 24.88
C LEU A 119 8.55 5.82 23.97
N LEU A 120 8.81 6.97 23.36
CA LEU A 120 7.91 7.61 22.41
C LEU A 120 8.11 7.01 21.03
N VAL A 121 7.01 6.73 20.33
CA VAL A 121 7.00 6.40 18.89
C VAL A 121 6.63 7.67 18.14
N ILE A 122 7.57 8.20 17.35
CA ILE A 122 7.44 9.51 16.72
C ILE A 122 7.56 9.38 15.20
N GLU A 123 6.60 9.95 14.50
CA GLU A 123 6.60 10.11 13.05
C GLU A 123 7.18 11.49 12.71
N PRO A 124 8.24 11.57 11.89
CA PRO A 124 8.85 12.85 11.56
C PRO A 124 7.99 13.63 10.57
N ASN A 125 8.01 14.97 10.64
CA ASN A 125 7.33 15.78 9.64
C ASN A 125 8.08 15.72 8.31
N LEU A 126 7.51 14.98 7.35
CA LEU A 126 8.06 14.86 6.00
C LEU A 126 7.30 15.70 4.96
N ALA A 127 6.17 16.30 5.35
CA ALA A 127 5.25 17.00 4.46
C ALA A 127 5.65 18.45 4.19
N VAL A 128 6.38 19.10 5.11
CA VAL A 128 6.87 20.47 4.93
C VAL A 128 8.37 20.54 5.19
N ARG A 129 9.11 21.16 4.27
CA ARG A 129 10.59 21.26 4.27
C ARG A 129 10.99 22.67 3.81
N SER A 130 12.28 22.98 3.86
CA SER A 130 12.85 24.17 3.20
C SER A 130 14.21 23.83 2.59
N THR A 131 14.41 24.22 1.33
CA THR A 131 15.73 24.27 0.66
C THR A 131 16.34 25.68 0.63
N GLY A 132 15.73 26.64 1.35
CA GLY A 132 16.21 28.02 1.43
C GLY A 132 17.40 28.20 2.38
N ASP A 133 17.57 29.44 2.84
CA ASP A 133 18.59 29.85 3.80
C ASP A 133 18.48 29.13 5.17
N LEU A 134 19.37 29.48 6.09
CA LEU A 134 19.41 28.87 7.43
C LEU A 134 18.18 29.24 8.28
N GLU A 135 17.67 30.46 8.17
CA GLU A 135 16.54 30.96 8.95
C GLU A 135 15.22 30.36 8.47
N SER A 136 15.02 30.23 7.16
CA SER A 136 13.90 29.50 6.55
C SER A 136 13.86 28.05 7.06
N ARG A 137 15.01 27.35 7.06
CA ARG A 137 15.12 25.97 7.56
C ARG A 137 14.90 25.87 9.06
N ALA A 138 15.42 26.80 9.85
CA ALA A 138 15.21 26.86 11.30
C ALA A 138 13.74 27.14 11.65
N SER A 139 13.10 28.07 10.95
CA SER A 139 11.70 28.44 11.13
C SER A 139 10.77 27.28 10.76
N VAL A 140 10.99 26.61 9.62
CA VAL A 140 10.23 25.41 9.25
C VAL A 140 10.37 24.32 10.30
N LYS A 141 11.59 24.03 10.78
CA LYS A 141 11.83 23.04 11.84
C LYS A 141 11.14 23.39 13.17
N ARG A 142 10.95 24.67 13.47
CA ARG A 142 10.23 25.16 14.67
C ARG A 142 8.71 25.06 14.52
N LEU A 143 8.17 25.36 13.33
CA LEU A 143 6.73 25.40 13.07
C LEU A 143 6.14 24.01 12.77
N TYR A 144 6.87 23.18 12.04
CA TYR A 144 6.40 21.90 11.52
C TYR A 144 7.07 20.75 12.27
N THR A 145 6.68 20.58 13.54
CA THR A 145 7.26 19.57 14.44
C THR A 145 6.81 18.15 14.10
N ASP A 146 7.60 17.18 14.57
CA ASP A 146 7.32 15.75 14.48
C ASP A 146 6.11 15.35 15.37
N ARG A 147 5.42 14.26 15.01
CA ARG A 147 4.17 13.80 15.67
C ARG A 147 4.40 12.57 16.53
N VAL A 148 4.11 12.66 17.84
CA VAL A 148 4.04 11.47 18.71
C VAL A 148 2.80 10.65 18.33
N ILE A 149 2.99 9.42 17.85
CA ILE A 149 1.90 8.47 17.58
C ILE A 149 1.36 7.92 18.89
N THR A 150 2.27 7.45 19.75
CA THR A 150 1.98 6.83 21.05
C THR A 150 3.26 6.79 21.91
N SER A 151 3.12 6.36 23.16
CA SER A 151 4.22 6.05 24.08
C SER A 151 4.02 4.67 24.69
N VAL A 152 5.11 3.97 24.97
CA VAL A 152 5.10 2.66 25.66
C VAL A 152 6.09 2.67 26.83
N PRO A 153 5.74 2.12 28.01
CA PRO A 153 6.66 2.04 29.14
C PRO A 153 7.89 1.18 28.82
N ILE A 154 9.05 1.61 29.31
CA ILE A 154 10.27 0.81 29.28
C ILE A 154 10.23 -0.13 30.48
N VAL A 155 10.11 -1.44 30.23
CA VAL A 155 10.00 -2.45 31.30
C VAL A 155 11.36 -2.80 31.92
N THR A 156 12.43 -2.74 31.11
CA THR A 156 13.82 -2.87 31.56
C THR A 156 14.77 -2.32 30.50
N VAL A 157 16.07 -2.25 30.79
CA VAL A 157 17.12 -1.85 29.84
C VAL A 157 18.18 -2.96 29.80
N MET A 158 18.42 -3.52 28.62
CA MET A 158 19.50 -4.47 28.37
C MET A 158 20.84 -3.75 28.15
N SER A 159 21.92 -4.54 28.14
CA SER A 159 23.28 -4.09 27.81
C SER A 159 23.34 -3.20 26.56
N LYS A 160 24.29 -2.26 26.53
CA LYS A 160 24.46 -1.25 25.47
C LYS A 160 23.26 -0.30 25.31
N ASN A 161 22.60 0.06 26.42
CA ASN A 161 21.45 0.99 26.49
C ASN A 161 20.33 0.63 25.50
N ARG A 162 19.85 -0.62 25.58
CA ARG A 162 18.77 -1.14 24.74
C ARG A 162 17.47 -1.23 25.55
N PRO A 163 16.50 -0.31 25.40
CA PRO A 163 15.21 -0.40 26.07
C PRO A 163 14.46 -1.66 25.66
N VAL A 164 13.85 -2.33 26.63
CA VAL A 164 12.86 -3.37 26.42
C VAL A 164 11.48 -2.77 26.63
N ILE A 165 10.57 -3.04 25.70
CA ILE A 165 9.20 -2.54 25.69
C ILE A 165 8.20 -3.69 25.57
N ASP A 166 6.99 -3.44 26.03
CA ASP A 166 5.84 -4.34 25.88
C ASP A 166 5.21 -4.15 24.48
N MET A 167 5.21 -5.21 23.68
CA MET A 167 4.72 -5.17 22.30
C MET A 167 3.21 -5.35 22.23
N ASP A 168 2.58 -5.95 23.24
CA ASP A 168 1.12 -6.05 23.33
C ASP A 168 0.55 -4.65 23.65
N ALA A 169 1.15 -3.93 24.58
CA ALA A 169 0.81 -2.53 24.86
C ALA A 169 0.98 -1.65 23.61
N LEU A 170 2.06 -1.84 22.84
CA LEU A 170 2.35 -1.04 21.65
C LEU A 170 1.47 -1.39 20.44
N LEU A 171 1.41 -2.67 20.05
CA LEU A 171 0.81 -3.12 18.78
C LEU A 171 -0.61 -3.65 18.92
N VAL A 172 -0.96 -4.24 20.07
CA VAL A 172 -2.31 -4.78 20.30
C VAL A 172 -3.20 -3.69 20.93
N GLY A 173 -2.81 -3.15 22.08
CA GLY A 173 -3.49 -2.01 22.72
C GLY A 173 -3.43 -0.73 21.90
N GLY A 174 -2.36 -0.55 21.12
CA GLY A 174 -2.19 0.57 20.18
C GLY A 174 -2.74 0.32 18.77
N ALA A 175 -3.45 -0.78 18.49
CA ALA A 175 -3.87 -1.16 17.13
C ALA A 175 -4.52 -0.03 16.32
N SER A 176 -5.43 0.74 16.93
CA SER A 176 -6.11 1.87 16.29
C SER A 176 -5.18 3.05 15.91
N LYS A 177 -3.99 3.16 16.53
CA LYS A 177 -2.98 4.18 16.18
C LYS A 177 -2.28 3.87 14.86
N PHE A 178 -2.17 2.59 14.51
CA PHE A 178 -1.51 2.13 13.29
C PHE A 178 -2.50 1.81 12.17
N PHE A 179 -3.62 1.16 12.50
CA PHE A 179 -4.66 0.72 11.56
C PHE A 179 -5.87 1.67 11.44
N GLY A 180 -5.93 2.74 12.24
CA GLY A 180 -7.09 3.63 12.27
C GLY A 180 -8.37 2.87 12.64
N SER A 181 -9.44 3.07 11.87
CA SER A 181 -10.72 2.36 12.04
C SER A 181 -10.60 0.84 11.86
N LYS A 182 -9.68 0.34 11.02
CA LYS A 182 -9.52 -1.11 10.79
C LYS A 182 -9.06 -1.89 12.03
N GLY A 183 -8.36 -1.21 12.94
CA GLY A 183 -7.91 -1.74 14.24
C GLY A 183 -8.73 -1.25 15.44
N ALA A 184 -9.85 -0.57 15.21
CA ALA A 184 -10.74 -0.16 16.29
C ALA A 184 -11.46 -1.37 16.90
N GLY A 185 -11.61 -1.37 18.23
CA GLY A 185 -12.27 -2.46 18.96
C GLY A 185 -11.49 -3.79 18.99
N PHE A 186 -10.21 -3.82 18.61
CA PHE A 186 -9.36 -5.01 18.71
C PHE A 186 -9.14 -5.39 20.19
N ASN A 187 -9.63 -6.55 20.61
CA ASN A 187 -9.66 -6.90 22.04
C ASN A 187 -8.31 -7.42 22.55
N SER A 188 -7.53 -6.54 23.18
CA SER A 188 -6.20 -6.85 23.70
C SER A 188 -6.16 -7.95 24.77
N ARG A 189 -7.26 -8.20 25.49
CA ARG A 189 -7.33 -9.27 26.50
C ARG A 189 -7.52 -10.67 25.91
N LEU A 190 -7.88 -10.75 24.63
CA LEU A 190 -8.10 -12.00 23.89
C LEU A 190 -7.16 -12.13 22.68
N ALA A 191 -6.08 -11.33 22.67
CA ALA A 191 -5.09 -11.38 21.61
C ALA A 191 -4.19 -12.62 21.74
N GLN A 192 -3.89 -13.24 20.60
CA GLN A 192 -3.00 -14.37 20.47
C GLN A 192 -1.89 -14.03 19.47
N ILE A 193 -0.66 -14.45 19.74
CA ILE A 193 0.46 -14.26 18.81
C ILE A 193 0.29 -15.26 17.66
N LYS A 194 0.00 -14.75 16.47
CA LYS A 194 -0.16 -15.55 15.24
C LYS A 194 1.17 -15.73 14.51
N THR A 195 1.98 -14.67 14.46
CA THR A 195 3.31 -14.67 13.82
C THR A 195 4.28 -13.91 14.70
N ALA A 196 5.48 -14.47 14.88
CA ALA A 196 6.64 -13.77 15.41
C ALA A 196 7.88 -14.27 14.68
N LYS A 197 8.35 -13.52 13.68
CA LYS A 197 9.62 -13.78 12.98
C LYS A 197 10.58 -12.61 13.20
N ALA A 198 11.85 -12.91 13.46
CA ALA A 198 12.87 -11.91 13.77
C ALA A 198 14.13 -12.09 12.91
N PHE A 199 14.40 -11.11 12.04
CA PHE A 199 15.50 -11.08 11.08
C PHE A 199 16.42 -9.86 11.29
N PRO A 200 17.64 -9.82 10.72
CA PRO A 200 18.57 -8.70 10.93
C PRO A 200 18.07 -7.33 10.44
N THR A 201 17.20 -7.31 9.44
CA THR A 201 16.70 -6.08 8.77
C THR A 201 15.26 -5.73 9.10
N ASN A 202 14.51 -6.66 9.69
CA ASN A 202 13.07 -6.55 9.92
C ASN A 202 12.56 -7.57 10.97
N VAL A 203 11.38 -7.32 11.51
CA VAL A 203 10.59 -8.30 12.30
C VAL A 203 9.15 -8.32 11.79
N GLU A 204 8.57 -9.52 11.73
CA GLU A 204 7.22 -9.77 11.23
C GLU A 204 6.37 -10.28 12.38
N LEU A 205 5.40 -9.46 12.81
CA LEU A 205 4.62 -9.66 14.02
C LEU A 205 3.13 -9.63 13.68
N ALA A 206 2.40 -10.68 14.04
CA ALA A 206 0.96 -10.75 13.80
C ALA A 206 0.21 -11.18 15.06
N PHE A 207 -0.93 -10.53 15.28
CA PHE A 207 -1.80 -10.81 16.41
C PHE A 207 -3.22 -11.07 15.90
N THR A 208 -3.86 -12.11 16.43
CA THR A 208 -5.27 -12.43 16.16
C THR A 208 -6.10 -12.16 17.41
N ALA A 209 -7.19 -11.40 17.27
CA ALA A 209 -8.14 -11.14 18.35
C ALA A 209 -9.55 -10.86 17.79
N PRO A 210 -10.62 -11.04 18.57
CA PRO A 210 -11.94 -10.57 18.18
C PRO A 210 -11.99 -9.03 18.15
N THR A 211 -12.62 -8.46 17.11
CA THR A 211 -13.00 -7.05 17.06
C THR A 211 -14.33 -6.80 17.78
N GLY A 212 -14.74 -5.54 17.92
CA GLY A 212 -15.95 -5.15 18.68
C GLY A 212 -17.27 -5.74 18.19
N ASN A 213 -17.30 -6.28 16.96
CA ASN A 213 -18.42 -7.03 16.37
C ASN A 213 -18.28 -8.56 16.48
N GLY A 214 -17.33 -9.07 17.29
CA GLY A 214 -17.09 -10.49 17.52
C GLY A 214 -16.26 -11.23 16.45
N VAL A 215 -15.98 -10.61 15.30
CA VAL A 215 -15.20 -11.23 14.22
C VAL A 215 -13.73 -11.37 14.62
N LEU A 216 -13.14 -12.55 14.45
CA LEU A 216 -11.69 -12.74 14.60
C LEU A 216 -10.95 -12.06 13.45
N LYS A 217 -10.10 -11.08 13.77
CA LYS A 217 -9.25 -10.35 12.83
C LYS A 217 -7.78 -10.62 13.14
N THR A 218 -6.95 -10.70 12.09
CA THR A 218 -5.48 -10.76 12.25
C THR A 218 -4.86 -9.47 11.73
N LEU A 219 -4.14 -8.78 12.61
CA LEU A 219 -3.38 -7.56 12.30
C LEU A 219 -1.90 -7.91 12.17
N HIS A 220 -1.29 -7.60 11.02
CA HIS A 220 0.12 -7.86 10.73
C HIS A 220 0.93 -6.57 10.68
N TYR A 221 2.12 -6.61 11.28
CA TYR A 221 3.11 -5.55 11.33
C TYR A 221 4.45 -6.05 10.78
N SER A 222 4.84 -5.53 9.61
CA SER A 222 6.22 -5.64 9.13
C SER A 222 7.00 -4.41 9.60
N ILE A 223 7.96 -4.60 10.49
CA ILE A 223 8.77 -3.54 11.07
C ILE A 223 10.20 -3.67 10.55
N SER A 224 10.57 -2.88 9.56
CA SER A 224 11.88 -2.91 8.90
C SER A 224 12.70 -1.64 9.17
N SER A 225 14.00 -1.67 8.87
CA SER A 225 14.83 -0.47 8.85
C SER A 225 15.14 -0.04 7.42
N ILE A 226 14.56 1.08 6.99
CA ILE A 226 14.91 1.69 5.71
C ILE A 226 16.30 2.30 5.82
N THR A 227 17.27 1.67 5.15
CA THR A 227 18.56 2.29 4.87
C THR A 227 18.46 3.02 3.53
N PRO A 228 18.73 4.34 3.45
CA PRO A 228 18.74 5.04 2.18
C PRO A 228 19.74 4.42 1.21
N SER A 229 19.29 4.06 0.00
CA SER A 229 20.20 3.63 -1.07
C SER A 229 21.12 4.80 -1.45
N LYS A 230 22.41 4.52 -1.62
CA LYS A 230 23.39 5.50 -2.12
C LYS A 230 23.29 5.73 -3.62
N THR A 231 22.66 4.81 -4.36
CA THR A 231 22.54 4.87 -5.83
C THR A 231 21.15 5.32 -6.29
N TYR A 232 20.09 5.07 -5.52
CA TYR A 232 18.74 5.53 -5.86
C TYR A 232 18.67 7.07 -5.83
N LYS A 233 18.28 7.66 -6.95
CA LYS A 233 17.99 9.09 -7.06
C LYS A 233 16.48 9.29 -7.18
N PRO A 234 15.84 10.12 -6.33
CA PRO A 234 14.48 10.60 -6.57
C PRO A 234 14.40 11.27 -7.95
N ARG A 235 13.26 11.14 -8.64
CA ARG A 235 12.99 11.87 -9.89
C ARG A 235 11.72 12.68 -9.70
N VAL A 236 11.78 13.98 -10.02
CA VAL A 236 10.62 14.87 -10.00
C VAL A 236 9.62 14.43 -11.07
N ALA A 237 8.33 14.46 -10.74
CA ALA A 237 7.24 14.18 -11.67
C ALA A 237 7.04 15.36 -12.63
N ASP A 238 6.98 15.09 -13.94
CA ASP A 238 6.36 16.03 -14.89
C ASP A 238 4.86 16.10 -14.58
N GLN A 239 4.29 17.31 -14.61
CA GLN A 239 2.89 17.53 -14.23
C GLN A 239 1.89 17.09 -15.31
N ARG A 240 2.35 16.91 -16.56
CA ARG A 240 1.54 16.47 -17.69
C ARG A 240 1.25 14.97 -17.68
N VAL A 241 2.11 14.19 -17.03
CA VAL A 241 2.00 12.72 -17.00
C VAL A 241 1.44 12.24 -15.66
N GLY A 242 0.41 11.39 -15.71
CA GLY A 242 -0.27 10.84 -14.54
C GLY A 242 0.58 9.83 -13.75
N TYR A 243 1.38 10.32 -12.80
CA TYR A 243 2.17 9.50 -11.88
C TYR A 243 1.53 9.35 -10.49
N PHE A 244 1.72 8.18 -9.88
CA PHE A 244 1.71 8.07 -8.42
C PHE A 244 2.93 8.81 -7.87
N THR A 245 2.74 9.64 -6.84
CA THR A 245 3.82 10.52 -6.34
C THR A 245 3.95 10.54 -4.82
N THR A 246 5.19 10.73 -4.37
CA THR A 246 5.55 11.10 -3.00
C THR A 246 5.84 12.60 -2.99
N SER A 247 5.05 13.39 -2.26
CA SER A 247 5.11 14.86 -2.34
C SER A 247 5.42 15.56 -1.00
N TYR A 248 6.04 16.73 -1.08
CA TYR A 248 6.20 17.65 0.06
C TYR A 248 6.16 19.12 -0.39
N THR A 249 5.88 20.01 0.55
CA THR A 249 5.89 21.46 0.37
C THR A 249 7.26 22.02 0.77
N ASP A 250 7.95 22.69 -0.15
CA ASP A 250 9.22 23.37 0.06
C ASP A 250 9.02 24.88 0.27
N LEU A 251 9.02 25.32 1.54
CA LEU A 251 8.91 26.73 1.92
C LEU A 251 10.22 27.52 1.77
N GLY A 252 11.24 26.93 1.14
CA GLY A 252 12.37 27.66 0.54
C GLY A 252 12.06 28.19 -0.86
N LYS A 253 10.85 27.97 -1.39
CA LYS A 253 10.41 28.43 -2.73
C LYS A 253 9.29 29.46 -2.64
N TYR A 254 9.22 30.35 -3.63
CA TYR A 254 8.33 31.53 -3.61
C TYR A 254 6.97 31.29 -4.28
N THR A 255 6.91 30.64 -5.45
CA THR A 255 5.65 30.37 -6.16
C THR A 255 5.04 29.03 -5.73
N ASP A 256 3.70 28.90 -5.81
CA ASP A 256 3.00 27.70 -5.34
C ASP A 256 3.27 26.46 -6.20
N GLU A 257 3.60 26.67 -7.47
CA GLU A 257 4.10 25.63 -8.39
C GLU A 257 5.45 25.07 -7.92
N GLN A 258 6.38 25.95 -7.54
CA GLN A 258 7.72 25.57 -7.09
C GLN A 258 7.71 24.97 -5.68
N LYS A 259 6.80 25.40 -4.80
CA LYS A 259 6.65 24.85 -3.45
C LYS A 259 6.24 23.37 -3.48
N LYS A 260 5.40 22.93 -4.42
CA LYS A 260 4.83 21.58 -4.44
C LYS A 260 5.76 20.59 -5.15
N ILE A 261 6.77 20.09 -4.45
CA ILE A 261 7.68 19.07 -4.97
C ILE A 261 6.99 17.70 -4.96
N ARG A 262 7.03 17.00 -6.10
CA ARG A 262 6.48 15.65 -6.28
C ARG A 262 7.55 14.75 -6.86
N TYR A 263 7.92 13.68 -6.17
CA TYR A 263 8.74 12.61 -6.75
C TYR A 263 7.84 11.51 -7.29
N ILE A 264 8.19 10.94 -8.44
CA ILE A 264 7.48 9.75 -8.95
C ILE A 264 7.74 8.55 -8.03
N ASN A 265 6.71 7.73 -7.84
CA ASN A 265 6.84 6.45 -7.16
C ASN A 265 7.38 5.43 -8.19
N ARG A 266 8.60 4.92 -7.98
CA ARG A 266 9.22 3.94 -8.89
C ARG A 266 10.12 2.92 -8.20
N TRP A 267 10.27 1.77 -8.85
CA TRP A 267 11.27 0.77 -8.49
C TRP A 267 12.69 1.33 -8.63
N HIS A 268 13.58 0.86 -7.76
CA HIS A 268 15.01 1.05 -7.95
C HIS A 268 15.51 0.00 -8.95
N LEU A 269 15.86 0.40 -10.17
CA LEU A 269 16.43 -0.50 -11.18
C LEU A 269 17.71 0.10 -11.75
N GLU A 270 18.76 -0.70 -11.77
CA GLU A 270 20.06 -0.37 -12.37
C GLU A 270 20.45 -1.42 -13.40
N LYS A 271 21.02 -1.01 -14.54
CA LYS A 271 21.70 -1.93 -15.46
C LYS A 271 22.87 -2.63 -14.77
N ALA A 272 23.02 -3.93 -15.01
CA ALA A 272 24.20 -4.70 -14.65
C ALA A 272 25.46 -4.12 -15.29
N ASP A 273 25.48 -3.98 -16.63
CA ASP A 273 26.47 -3.17 -17.35
C ASP A 273 25.82 -1.88 -17.89
N PRO A 274 26.18 -0.70 -17.35
CA PRO A 274 25.65 0.58 -17.84
C PRO A 274 26.15 0.96 -19.24
N LYS A 275 27.20 0.31 -19.77
CA LYS A 275 27.74 0.58 -21.12
C LYS A 275 26.87 -0.02 -22.23
N LEU A 276 26.14 -1.10 -21.95
CA LEU A 276 25.31 -1.77 -22.95
C LEU A 276 24.02 -0.98 -23.21
N LYS A 277 23.57 -0.94 -24.47
CA LYS A 277 22.29 -0.32 -24.86
C LYS A 277 21.12 -0.96 -24.12
N VAL A 278 21.10 -2.30 -24.09
CA VAL A 278 20.21 -3.13 -23.27
C VAL A 278 21.09 -3.99 -22.37
N SER A 279 20.77 -4.07 -21.09
CA SER A 279 21.46 -4.91 -20.10
C SER A 279 20.42 -5.56 -19.18
N PRO A 280 20.65 -6.80 -18.70
CA PRO A 280 19.97 -7.32 -17.52
C PRO A 280 20.10 -6.32 -16.35
N VAL A 281 19.15 -6.35 -15.42
CA VAL A 281 19.19 -5.52 -14.21
C VAL A 281 20.07 -6.13 -13.13
N LYS A 282 20.66 -5.29 -12.26
CA LYS A 282 21.41 -5.75 -11.07
C LYS A 282 20.50 -6.37 -10.00
N ASN A 283 19.26 -5.91 -9.95
CA ASN A 283 18.33 -6.18 -8.87
C ASN A 283 16.90 -6.22 -9.43
N PRO A 284 16.41 -7.40 -9.86
CA PRO A 284 15.10 -7.55 -10.47
C PRO A 284 13.96 -7.32 -9.47
N ILE A 285 12.79 -6.93 -9.98
CA ILE A 285 11.55 -6.89 -9.22
C ILE A 285 11.02 -8.33 -9.16
N ILE A 286 11.18 -8.97 -8.00
CA ILE A 286 10.73 -10.35 -7.81
C ILE A 286 9.31 -10.33 -7.25
N PHE A 287 8.37 -10.95 -7.97
CA PHE A 287 7.01 -11.22 -7.49
C PHE A 287 6.81 -12.70 -7.17
N TYR A 288 6.09 -12.96 -6.08
CA TYR A 288 5.60 -14.28 -5.71
C TYR A 288 4.09 -14.36 -5.91
N ILE A 289 3.62 -15.35 -6.67
CA ILE A 289 2.19 -15.65 -6.80
C ILE A 289 1.79 -16.52 -5.59
N GLU A 290 0.86 -16.01 -4.77
CA GLU A 290 0.40 -16.62 -3.53
C GLU A 290 -0.19 -18.01 -3.77
N HIS A 291 0.05 -18.95 -2.85
CA HIS A 291 -0.35 -20.35 -3.02
C HIS A 291 -1.88 -20.55 -3.12
N THR A 292 -2.67 -19.59 -2.64
CA THR A 292 -4.13 -19.53 -2.76
C THR A 292 -4.60 -19.34 -4.22
N THR A 293 -3.74 -18.78 -5.09
CA THR A 293 -4.05 -18.58 -6.51
C THR A 293 -4.39 -19.91 -7.19
N PRO A 294 -5.60 -20.08 -7.77
CA PRO A 294 -6.01 -21.32 -8.40
C PRO A 294 -5.03 -21.73 -9.52
N VAL A 295 -4.60 -23.00 -9.52
CA VAL A 295 -3.58 -23.54 -10.44
C VAL A 295 -3.90 -23.23 -11.91
N ARG A 296 -5.17 -23.32 -12.30
CA ARG A 296 -5.66 -22.99 -13.66
C ARG A 296 -5.40 -21.55 -14.12
N TYR A 297 -5.18 -20.60 -13.20
CA TYR A 297 -4.88 -19.19 -13.50
C TYR A 297 -3.40 -18.84 -13.30
N ARG A 298 -2.66 -19.57 -12.46
CA ARG A 298 -1.26 -19.28 -12.09
C ARG A 298 -0.36 -18.97 -13.30
N ARG A 299 -0.45 -19.78 -14.37
CA ARG A 299 0.28 -19.56 -15.62
C ARG A 299 -0.01 -18.18 -16.23
N TRP A 300 -1.29 -17.84 -16.38
CA TRP A 300 -1.74 -16.59 -17.01
C TRP A 300 -1.42 -15.36 -16.16
N VAL A 301 -1.51 -15.48 -14.83
CA VAL A 301 -1.05 -14.42 -13.89
C VAL A 301 0.45 -14.18 -14.06
N ARG A 302 1.27 -15.24 -14.14
CA ARG A 302 2.72 -15.14 -14.36
C ARG A 302 3.05 -14.51 -15.72
N GLU A 303 2.43 -14.96 -16.80
CA GLU A 303 2.61 -14.37 -18.13
C GLU A 303 2.18 -12.89 -18.15
N GLY A 304 1.06 -12.56 -17.50
CA GLY A 304 0.57 -11.19 -17.33
C GLY A 304 1.58 -10.25 -16.68
N VAL A 305 2.21 -10.67 -15.58
CA VAL A 305 3.26 -9.90 -14.90
C VAL A 305 4.53 -9.79 -15.76
N LEU A 306 4.98 -10.90 -16.37
CA LEU A 306 6.20 -10.92 -17.20
C LEU A 306 6.09 -10.10 -18.49
N MET A 307 4.89 -9.85 -19.02
CA MET A 307 4.71 -9.01 -20.21
C MET A 307 5.27 -7.59 -20.05
N TRP A 308 5.37 -7.06 -18.82
CA TRP A 308 6.00 -5.76 -18.55
C TRP A 308 7.49 -5.70 -18.89
N ASN A 309 8.21 -6.84 -18.94
CA ASN A 309 9.61 -6.84 -19.40
C ASN A 309 9.76 -6.27 -20.82
N LYS A 310 8.76 -6.45 -21.70
CA LYS A 310 8.74 -5.84 -23.04
C LYS A 310 8.78 -4.30 -23.01
N ALA A 311 8.26 -3.68 -21.95
CA ALA A 311 8.34 -2.22 -21.75
C ALA A 311 9.69 -1.81 -21.15
N PHE A 312 10.20 -2.58 -20.19
CA PHE A 312 11.53 -2.34 -19.59
C PHE A 312 12.67 -2.48 -20.61
N GLU A 313 12.59 -3.43 -21.54
CA GLU A 313 13.56 -3.59 -22.64
C GLU A 313 13.66 -2.33 -23.52
N LYS A 314 12.54 -1.62 -23.75
CA LYS A 314 12.53 -0.37 -24.54
C LYS A 314 13.32 0.76 -23.88
N VAL A 315 13.42 0.76 -22.54
CA VAL A 315 14.27 1.68 -21.77
C VAL A 315 15.65 1.07 -21.43
N GLY A 316 15.99 -0.06 -22.04
CA GLY A 316 17.30 -0.71 -21.95
C GLY A 316 17.49 -1.65 -20.75
N LEU A 317 16.42 -2.02 -20.05
CA LEU A 317 16.45 -2.91 -18.89
C LEU A 317 15.85 -4.27 -19.29
N ALA A 318 16.71 -5.27 -19.57
CA ALA A 318 16.26 -6.64 -19.77
C ALA A 318 15.99 -7.32 -18.41
N ASP A 319 15.09 -8.31 -18.42
CA ASP A 319 14.77 -9.16 -17.26
C ASP A 319 14.49 -8.38 -15.96
N ALA A 320 13.79 -7.24 -16.10
CA ALA A 320 13.50 -6.33 -14.99
C ALA A 320 12.55 -6.92 -13.94
N ILE A 321 11.70 -7.87 -14.32
CA ILE A 321 10.74 -8.58 -13.47
C ILE A 321 10.97 -10.09 -13.55
N GLU A 322 11.02 -10.73 -12.39
CA GLU A 322 10.97 -12.18 -12.21
C GLU A 322 9.71 -12.59 -11.46
N VAL A 323 9.20 -13.81 -11.74
CA VAL A 323 7.97 -14.32 -11.12
C VAL A 323 8.11 -15.78 -10.74
N TYR A 324 7.90 -16.04 -9.45
CA TYR A 324 7.91 -17.38 -8.83
C TYR A 324 6.52 -17.71 -8.26
N TYR A 325 6.30 -18.98 -7.94
CA TYR A 325 5.09 -19.45 -7.27
C TYR A 325 5.40 -19.84 -5.84
N GLN A 326 4.50 -19.52 -4.91
CA GLN A 326 4.41 -20.33 -3.70
C GLN A 326 3.73 -21.66 -4.00
N ASP A 327 4.27 -22.72 -3.43
CA ASP A 327 3.71 -24.05 -3.54
C ASP A 327 3.65 -24.74 -2.17
N ALA A 328 2.41 -24.90 -1.67
CA ALA A 328 2.13 -25.55 -0.41
C ALA A 328 2.39 -27.08 -0.43
N VAL A 329 2.52 -27.71 -1.61
CA VAL A 329 2.80 -29.14 -1.73
C VAL A 329 4.30 -29.42 -1.60
N THR A 330 5.13 -28.68 -2.32
CA THR A 330 6.60 -28.82 -2.24
C THR A 330 7.24 -27.99 -1.12
N GLY A 331 6.49 -27.05 -0.53
CA GLY A 331 7.00 -26.06 0.44
C GLY A 331 7.76 -24.90 -0.19
N ALA A 332 7.88 -24.84 -1.53
CA ALA A 332 8.64 -23.81 -2.22
C ALA A 332 8.09 -22.41 -1.94
N HIS A 333 8.96 -21.53 -1.42
CA HIS A 333 8.66 -20.12 -1.09
C HIS A 333 7.58 -19.91 -0.02
N MET A 334 7.15 -20.96 0.67
CA MET A 334 6.19 -20.88 1.78
C MET A 334 6.79 -20.24 3.05
N GLU A 335 8.12 -20.07 3.11
CA GLU A 335 8.80 -19.35 4.19
C GLU A 335 8.62 -17.82 4.12
N LYS A 336 8.25 -17.30 2.93
CA LYS A 336 8.01 -15.88 2.64
C LYS A 336 6.54 -15.55 2.90
N ASP A 337 6.27 -14.61 3.78
CA ASP A 337 4.89 -14.18 4.06
C ASP A 337 4.46 -13.09 3.07
N PRO A 338 3.21 -13.10 2.56
CA PRO A 338 2.63 -12.00 1.78
C PRO A 338 2.41 -10.69 2.55
N GLU A 339 2.83 -10.62 3.82
CA GLU A 339 2.79 -9.41 4.63
C GLU A 339 4.19 -8.92 5.06
N ASP A 340 5.26 -9.63 4.70
CA ASP A 340 6.66 -9.24 4.92
C ASP A 340 7.10 -8.29 3.81
N ALA A 341 7.25 -7.00 4.13
CA ALA A 341 7.53 -5.91 3.18
C ALA A 341 8.93 -5.94 2.54
N ARG A 342 9.57 -7.12 2.48
CA ARG A 342 10.75 -7.43 1.65
C ARG A 342 10.40 -8.18 0.36
N TYR A 343 9.19 -8.72 0.24
CA TYR A 343 8.78 -9.57 -0.86
C TYR A 343 7.49 -9.05 -1.50
N ASN A 344 7.50 -8.88 -2.82
CA ASN A 344 6.32 -8.43 -3.53
C ASN A 344 5.43 -9.63 -3.86
N PHE A 345 4.12 -9.50 -3.69
CA PHE A 345 3.18 -10.59 -3.90
C PHE A 345 2.09 -10.27 -4.92
N VAL A 346 1.62 -11.30 -5.62
CA VAL A 346 0.33 -11.31 -6.29
C VAL A 346 -0.58 -12.26 -5.51
N ARG A 347 -1.56 -11.66 -4.84
CA ARG A 347 -2.49 -12.28 -3.91
C ARG A 347 -3.82 -12.57 -4.59
N TRP A 348 -4.45 -13.66 -4.20
CA TRP A 348 -5.72 -14.10 -4.80
C TRP A 348 -6.85 -14.14 -3.78
N LEU A 349 -7.83 -13.26 -3.96
CA LEU A 349 -8.98 -13.12 -3.07
C LEU A 349 -10.22 -13.76 -3.69
N ASN A 350 -10.74 -14.80 -3.03
CA ASN A 350 -12.04 -15.37 -3.34
C ASN A 350 -13.13 -14.65 -2.54
N ASN A 351 -13.65 -13.54 -3.08
CA ASN A 351 -14.56 -12.64 -2.39
C ASN A 351 -15.74 -12.11 -3.25
N ASP A 352 -15.87 -12.58 -4.49
CA ASP A 352 -16.93 -12.21 -5.42
C ASP A 352 -17.03 -10.73 -5.81
N VAL A 353 -15.95 -9.97 -5.58
CA VAL A 353 -15.80 -8.62 -6.12
C VAL A 353 -15.15 -8.69 -7.50
N GLY A 354 -15.58 -7.85 -8.44
CA GLY A 354 -14.89 -7.62 -9.71
C GLY A 354 -13.83 -6.53 -9.62
N THR A 355 -12.64 -6.80 -9.06
CA THR A 355 -11.58 -5.78 -8.94
C THR A 355 -10.14 -6.31 -9.00
N ALA A 356 -9.21 -5.46 -9.42
CA ALA A 356 -7.77 -5.65 -9.26
C ALA A 356 -7.15 -4.37 -8.66
N ILE A 357 -6.32 -4.53 -7.64
CA ILE A 357 -5.73 -3.40 -6.89
C ILE A 357 -4.22 -3.62 -6.83
N GLY A 358 -3.43 -2.64 -7.28
CA GLY A 358 -1.97 -2.67 -7.19
C GLY A 358 -1.44 -1.66 -6.17
N PRO A 359 -1.63 -1.87 -4.85
CA PRO A 359 -1.04 -1.01 -3.84
C PRO A 359 0.49 -1.18 -3.82
N SER A 360 1.20 -0.16 -3.37
CA SER A 360 2.64 -0.24 -3.16
C SER A 360 3.07 0.64 -2.00
N ARG A 361 4.05 0.17 -1.24
CA ARG A 361 4.65 0.90 -0.12
C ARG A 361 5.90 1.61 -0.61
N VAL A 362 6.00 2.90 -0.30
CA VAL A 362 7.06 3.77 -0.81
C VAL A 362 7.88 4.41 0.30
N ASN A 363 9.16 4.66 0.02
CA ASN A 363 10.02 5.46 0.89
C ASN A 363 9.56 6.94 0.83
N PRO A 364 9.03 7.51 1.93
CA PRO A 364 8.43 8.84 1.93
C PRO A 364 9.46 9.99 1.80
N LEU A 365 10.76 9.66 1.80
CA LEU A 365 11.83 10.62 1.53
C LEU A 365 12.17 10.71 0.03
N THR A 366 11.96 9.63 -0.74
CA THR A 366 12.56 9.46 -2.08
C THR A 366 11.60 9.03 -3.20
N GLY A 367 10.41 8.53 -2.88
CA GLY A 367 9.51 7.90 -3.86
C GLY A 367 10.01 6.54 -4.37
N GLN A 368 11.01 5.93 -3.74
CA GLN A 368 11.39 4.55 -4.07
C GLN A 368 10.28 3.60 -3.64
N ILE A 369 9.75 2.78 -4.55
CA ILE A 369 8.90 1.63 -4.20
C ILE A 369 9.76 0.60 -3.48
N LEU A 370 9.29 0.18 -2.31
CA LEU A 370 9.95 -0.80 -1.44
C LEU A 370 9.30 -2.18 -1.55
N ASP A 371 7.99 -2.19 -1.76
CA ASP A 371 7.12 -3.36 -1.64
C ASP A 371 5.79 -3.13 -2.42
N ALA A 372 5.17 -4.21 -2.92
CA ALA A 372 3.88 -4.17 -3.61
C ALA A 372 3.10 -5.49 -3.45
N ASP A 373 1.91 -5.41 -2.83
CA ASP A 373 0.98 -6.52 -2.61
C ASP A 373 -0.20 -6.43 -3.58
N ILE A 374 -0.01 -6.86 -4.83
CA ILE A 374 -1.05 -6.81 -5.87
C ILE A 374 -2.18 -7.78 -5.50
N ILE A 375 -3.42 -7.30 -5.48
CA ILE A 375 -4.62 -8.10 -5.24
C ILE A 375 -5.37 -8.31 -6.56
N LEU A 376 -5.57 -9.58 -6.92
CA LEU A 376 -6.57 -10.00 -7.90
C LEU A 376 -7.72 -10.70 -7.17
N THR A 377 -8.94 -10.39 -7.56
CA THR A 377 -10.16 -11.03 -7.03
C THR A 377 -10.75 -12.02 -8.01
N ASP A 378 -11.40 -13.06 -7.51
CA ASP A 378 -11.99 -14.10 -8.36
C ASP A 378 -13.24 -13.64 -9.13
N GLY A 379 -13.96 -12.65 -8.60
CA GLY A 379 -15.08 -12.00 -9.28
C GLY A 379 -14.64 -11.23 -10.54
N TRP A 380 -13.36 -10.81 -10.64
CA TRP A 380 -12.81 -10.26 -11.89
C TRP A 380 -12.88 -11.28 -13.03
N ILE A 381 -12.60 -12.55 -12.73
CA ILE A 381 -12.70 -13.64 -13.72
C ILE A 381 -14.16 -13.95 -14.06
N ARG A 382 -15.07 -13.92 -13.07
CA ARG A 382 -16.52 -14.09 -13.33
C ARG A 382 -17.08 -12.96 -14.19
N HIS A 383 -16.64 -11.72 -13.98
CA HIS A 383 -17.02 -10.58 -14.81
C HIS A 383 -16.62 -10.81 -16.28
N TYR A 384 -15.35 -11.10 -16.56
CA TYR A 384 -14.92 -11.40 -17.94
C TYR A 384 -15.57 -12.65 -18.53
N TRP A 385 -15.86 -13.66 -17.71
CA TRP A 385 -16.61 -14.83 -18.16
C TRP A 385 -18.03 -14.47 -18.60
N LYS A 386 -18.79 -13.70 -17.81
CA LYS A 386 -20.13 -13.20 -18.19
C LYS A 386 -20.06 -12.31 -19.44
N GLN A 387 -19.10 -11.38 -19.48
CA GLN A 387 -18.90 -10.50 -20.62
C GLN A 387 -18.64 -11.27 -21.93
N PHE A 388 -17.84 -12.34 -21.90
CA PHE A 388 -17.51 -13.09 -23.11
C PHE A 388 -18.55 -14.15 -23.52
N ASN A 389 -19.19 -14.82 -22.56
CA ASN A 389 -20.09 -15.96 -22.85
C ASN A 389 -21.57 -15.56 -22.93
N ASP A 390 -21.97 -14.52 -22.20
CA ASP A 390 -23.38 -14.09 -22.12
C ASP A 390 -23.59 -12.78 -22.90
N VAL A 391 -22.82 -11.73 -22.57
CA VAL A 391 -23.05 -10.37 -23.10
C VAL A 391 -22.56 -10.19 -24.54
N LEU A 392 -21.35 -10.63 -24.87
CA LEU A 392 -20.78 -10.45 -26.22
C LEU A 392 -21.62 -11.12 -27.33
N PRO A 393 -22.18 -12.33 -27.14
CA PRO A 393 -23.14 -12.91 -28.09
C PRO A 393 -24.43 -12.11 -28.28
N GLU A 394 -24.91 -11.39 -27.26
CA GLU A 394 -26.10 -10.53 -27.36
C GLU A 394 -25.77 -9.25 -28.15
N ILE A 395 -24.71 -8.54 -27.76
CA ILE A 395 -24.24 -7.33 -28.46
C ILE A 395 -23.93 -7.64 -29.94
N ALA A 396 -23.36 -8.82 -30.24
CA ALA A 396 -23.08 -9.23 -31.61
C ALA A 396 -24.33 -9.50 -32.48
N MET A 397 -25.54 -9.47 -31.89
CA MET A 397 -26.82 -9.54 -32.60
C MET A 397 -27.54 -8.18 -32.66
N GLU A 398 -27.08 -7.17 -31.92
CA GLU A 398 -27.64 -5.82 -31.97
C GLU A 398 -27.38 -5.17 -33.36
N GLY A 399 -28.36 -4.42 -33.86
CA GLY A 399 -28.27 -3.74 -35.15
C GLY A 399 -28.50 -4.61 -36.40
N PHE A 400 -28.74 -5.93 -36.26
CA PHE A 400 -29.17 -6.76 -37.39
C PHE A 400 -30.64 -6.52 -37.76
N SER A 401 -30.91 -6.47 -39.06
CA SER A 401 -32.28 -6.31 -39.58
C SER A 401 -33.12 -7.60 -39.43
N PRO A 402 -34.46 -7.52 -39.44
CA PRO A 402 -35.34 -8.70 -39.42
C PRO A 402 -34.99 -9.75 -40.49
N GLU A 403 -34.59 -9.32 -41.68
CA GLU A 403 -34.19 -10.18 -42.80
C GLU A 403 -32.86 -10.89 -42.49
N THR A 404 -31.93 -10.18 -41.84
CA THR A 404 -30.63 -10.73 -41.41
C THR A 404 -30.84 -11.79 -40.33
N LEU A 405 -31.71 -11.53 -39.35
CA LEU A 405 -32.06 -12.48 -38.29
C LEU A 405 -32.76 -13.72 -38.85
N ALA A 406 -33.69 -13.54 -39.80
CA ALA A 406 -34.33 -14.65 -40.52
C ALA A 406 -33.30 -15.48 -41.32
N TRP A 407 -32.36 -14.85 -42.02
CA TRP A 407 -31.31 -15.55 -42.74
C TRP A 407 -30.38 -16.35 -41.81
N LEU A 408 -29.99 -15.77 -40.66
CA LEU A 408 -29.14 -16.44 -39.66
C LEU A 408 -29.81 -17.68 -39.05
N LYS A 409 -31.14 -17.68 -38.92
CA LYS A 409 -31.89 -18.85 -38.45
C LYS A 409 -31.71 -20.05 -39.39
N ASP A 410 -31.81 -19.84 -40.70
CA ASP A 410 -31.61 -20.89 -41.70
C ASP A 410 -30.12 -21.22 -41.90
N HIS A 411 -29.22 -20.32 -41.49
CA HIS A 411 -27.76 -20.45 -41.59
C HIS A 411 -27.08 -20.43 -40.20
N PRO A 412 -27.43 -21.33 -39.26
CA PRO A 412 -27.04 -21.22 -37.85
C PRO A 412 -25.53 -21.40 -37.59
N ASN A 413 -24.74 -21.79 -38.59
CA ASN A 413 -23.27 -21.79 -38.51
C ASN A 413 -22.66 -20.39 -38.70
N TRP A 414 -23.44 -19.43 -39.20
CA TRP A 414 -23.06 -18.03 -39.36
C TRP A 414 -23.50 -17.16 -38.18
N ASP A 415 -24.47 -17.62 -37.38
CA ASP A 415 -24.96 -16.94 -36.18
C ASP A 415 -23.81 -16.63 -35.19
N PRO A 416 -23.56 -15.35 -34.84
CA PRO A 416 -22.55 -14.97 -33.85
C PRO A 416 -22.64 -15.72 -32.53
N ARG A 417 -23.86 -16.03 -32.04
CA ARG A 417 -24.08 -16.78 -30.79
C ARG A 417 -23.56 -18.22 -30.89
N VAL A 418 -23.55 -18.81 -32.09
CA VAL A 418 -22.96 -20.13 -32.35
C VAL A 418 -21.46 -20.02 -32.63
N ARG A 419 -21.01 -18.98 -33.35
CA ARG A 419 -19.59 -18.82 -33.72
C ARG A 419 -18.71 -18.43 -32.54
N LEU A 420 -19.16 -17.50 -31.70
CA LEU A 420 -18.41 -16.99 -30.54
C LEU A 420 -18.43 -17.98 -29.36
N ALA A 421 -19.45 -18.84 -29.27
CA ALA A 421 -19.53 -19.86 -28.24
C ALA A 421 -18.43 -20.93 -28.34
N HIS A 422 -18.07 -21.48 -27.18
CA HIS A 422 -17.11 -22.57 -27.04
C HIS A 422 -17.54 -23.80 -27.88
N PRO A 423 -16.64 -24.47 -28.62
CA PRO A 423 -17.00 -25.56 -29.55
C PRO A 423 -17.94 -26.63 -28.98
N ALA A 424 -17.76 -27.03 -27.72
CA ALA A 424 -18.61 -28.02 -27.06
C ALA A 424 -20.07 -27.56 -26.83
N GLN A 425 -20.33 -26.26 -26.74
CA GLN A 425 -21.68 -25.69 -26.53
C GLN A 425 -22.40 -25.38 -27.84
N ARG A 426 -21.70 -25.34 -28.99
CA ARG A 426 -22.31 -24.99 -30.28
C ARG A 426 -23.46 -25.91 -30.68
N GLY A 427 -23.38 -27.20 -30.30
CA GLY A 427 -24.47 -28.16 -30.53
C GLY A 427 -25.75 -27.84 -29.76
N SER A 428 -25.64 -27.54 -28.46
CA SER A 428 -26.79 -27.21 -27.62
C SER A 428 -27.36 -25.83 -27.95
N ILE A 429 -26.52 -24.84 -28.28
CA ILE A 429 -26.97 -23.52 -28.72
C ILE A 429 -27.75 -23.64 -30.05
N ARG A 430 -27.22 -24.37 -31.04
CA ARG A 430 -27.95 -24.65 -32.30
C ARG A 430 -29.29 -25.34 -32.05
N ALA A 431 -29.35 -26.31 -31.13
CA ALA A 431 -30.60 -26.97 -30.77
C ALA A 431 -31.60 -25.99 -30.09
N LYS A 432 -31.12 -25.13 -29.18
CA LYS A 432 -31.95 -24.09 -28.53
C LYS A 432 -32.49 -23.08 -29.54
N LEU A 433 -31.66 -22.62 -30.49
CA LEU A 433 -32.07 -21.70 -31.55
C LEU A 433 -33.08 -22.33 -32.51
N ALA A 434 -32.90 -23.60 -32.87
CA ALA A 434 -33.88 -24.33 -33.69
C ALA A 434 -35.22 -24.54 -32.96
N ALA A 435 -35.19 -24.78 -31.65
CA ALA A 435 -36.38 -25.00 -30.83
C ALA A 435 -37.25 -23.73 -30.66
N LEU A 436 -36.71 -22.53 -30.85
CA LEU A 436 -37.48 -21.27 -30.83
C LEU A 436 -38.40 -21.10 -32.06
N GLY A 437 -38.29 -21.96 -33.07
CA GLY A 437 -39.25 -22.03 -34.18
C GLY A 437 -39.21 -20.83 -35.13
N ALA A 438 -40.34 -20.51 -35.76
CA ALA A 438 -40.48 -19.34 -36.64
C ALA A 438 -41.07 -18.16 -35.88
N GLU A 439 -40.22 -17.42 -35.18
CA GLU A 439 -40.62 -16.15 -34.57
C GLU A 439 -40.96 -15.12 -35.67
N ALA A 440 -42.04 -14.36 -35.46
CA ALA A 440 -42.47 -13.32 -36.39
C ALA A 440 -41.36 -12.26 -36.57
N TYR A 441 -41.24 -11.70 -37.78
CA TYR A 441 -40.16 -10.76 -38.14
C TYR A 441 -38.74 -11.26 -37.76
N GLY A 442 -38.49 -12.58 -37.90
CA GLY A 442 -37.18 -13.17 -37.62
C GLY A 442 -36.78 -13.17 -36.13
N GLY A 443 -37.72 -12.92 -35.21
CA GLY A 443 -37.44 -12.79 -33.78
C GLY A 443 -37.13 -11.37 -33.31
N HIS A 444 -37.41 -10.36 -34.12
CA HIS A 444 -37.27 -8.95 -33.74
C HIS A 444 -38.12 -8.61 -32.51
N ALA A 445 -37.58 -7.81 -31.57
CA ALA A 445 -38.23 -7.54 -30.27
C ALA A 445 -39.67 -6.98 -30.39
N LEU A 446 -39.93 -6.10 -31.37
CA LEU A 446 -41.28 -5.57 -31.67
C LEU A 446 -42.33 -6.64 -32.03
N ALA A 447 -41.89 -7.85 -32.38
CA ALA A 447 -42.74 -8.97 -32.78
C ALA A 447 -42.94 -10.03 -31.70
N LYS A 448 -42.30 -9.85 -30.53
CA LYS A 448 -42.49 -10.71 -29.37
C LYS A 448 -43.57 -10.10 -28.47
N ALA A 449 -44.64 -10.84 -28.25
CA ALA A 449 -45.50 -10.60 -27.11
C ALA A 449 -44.83 -11.27 -25.92
N ASP A 450 -44.32 -10.47 -24.98
CA ASP A 450 -43.82 -10.99 -23.72
C ASP A 450 -45.00 -11.47 -22.86
N ALA A 451 -44.82 -12.65 -22.25
CA ALA A 451 -45.80 -13.26 -21.36
C ALA A 451 -45.35 -13.20 -19.89
N GLU A 452 -44.14 -12.70 -19.63
CA GLU A 452 -43.63 -12.39 -18.29
C GLU A 452 -44.35 -11.13 -17.74
N LEU A 453 -44.55 -11.14 -16.42
CA LEU A 453 -45.56 -10.36 -15.69
C LEU A 453 -44.87 -9.33 -14.78
N ILE A 454 -44.36 -8.25 -15.38
CA ILE A 454 -43.69 -7.07 -14.77
C ILE A 454 -43.18 -7.30 -13.34
N GLY A 455 -41.91 -7.70 -13.23
CA GLY A 455 -41.19 -7.92 -11.98
C GLY A 455 -40.65 -9.34 -11.82
N ASP A 456 -40.83 -10.22 -12.80
CA ASP A 456 -40.26 -11.55 -12.90
C ASP A 456 -38.94 -11.60 -13.70
N HIS A 457 -38.65 -10.59 -14.54
CA HIS A 457 -37.39 -10.48 -15.27
C HIS A 457 -36.45 -9.39 -14.70
N GLU A 458 -35.16 -9.69 -14.53
CA GLU A 458 -34.18 -8.80 -13.85
C GLU A 458 -33.89 -7.48 -14.61
N PHE A 459 -34.32 -7.40 -15.87
CA PHE A 459 -34.16 -6.26 -16.76
C PHE A 459 -35.46 -5.47 -17.02
N ASP A 460 -36.53 -5.74 -16.26
CA ASP A 460 -37.82 -5.06 -16.44
C ASP A 460 -37.74 -3.54 -16.19
N GLY A 461 -38.48 -2.80 -17.02
CA GLY A 461 -38.63 -1.34 -16.92
C GLY A 461 -37.59 -0.49 -17.66
N LEU A 462 -36.68 -1.10 -18.44
CA LEU A 462 -35.59 -0.37 -19.11
C LEU A 462 -35.97 0.44 -20.37
N HIS A 463 -37.20 0.33 -20.88
CA HIS A 463 -37.63 1.09 -22.07
C HIS A 463 -38.81 2.03 -21.79
N GLY A 464 -38.56 3.35 -21.92
CA GLY A 464 -39.60 4.37 -22.08
C GLY A 464 -40.35 4.86 -20.83
N ARG A 465 -39.98 4.48 -19.60
CA ARG A 465 -40.64 4.98 -18.36
C ARG A 465 -39.67 5.26 -17.20
N ILE A 466 -40.13 6.05 -16.23
CA ILE A 466 -39.33 6.68 -15.16
C ILE A 466 -39.41 5.88 -13.82
N SER A 467 -39.94 4.65 -13.82
CA SER A 467 -40.24 3.91 -12.58
C SER A 467 -39.16 2.89 -12.21
N GLN A 468 -38.39 3.15 -11.16
CA GLN A 468 -37.22 2.35 -10.73
C GLN A 468 -37.56 1.18 -9.77
N VAL A 469 -38.73 0.55 -9.89
CA VAL A 469 -39.19 -0.35 -8.80
C VAL A 469 -38.57 -1.77 -8.86
N ASN A 470 -38.12 -2.28 -10.02
CA ASN A 470 -37.52 -3.63 -10.12
C ASN A 470 -36.38 -3.85 -11.15
N GLY A 471 -35.94 -2.84 -11.92
CA GLY A 471 -34.92 -3.04 -12.96
C GLY A 471 -33.47 -2.92 -12.47
N PHE A 472 -32.58 -3.83 -12.88
CA PHE A 472 -31.13 -3.66 -12.65
C PHE A 472 -30.59 -2.39 -13.30
N CYS A 473 -29.75 -1.65 -12.57
CA CYS A 473 -29.09 -0.45 -13.08
C CYS A 473 -28.01 -0.80 -14.12
N ARG A 474 -28.39 -0.83 -15.41
CA ARG A 474 -27.47 -1.07 -16.54
C ARG A 474 -26.47 0.07 -16.82
N ALA A 475 -26.30 1.03 -15.91
CA ALA A 475 -25.34 2.12 -16.08
C ALA A 475 -23.88 1.65 -16.25
N ALA A 476 -23.53 0.45 -15.77
CA ALA A 476 -22.25 -0.19 -16.05
C ALA A 476 -22.13 -0.65 -17.51
N ASP A 477 -23.19 -1.24 -18.06
CA ASP A 477 -23.23 -1.72 -19.45
C ASP A 477 -23.31 -0.56 -20.44
N CYS A 478 -24.11 0.48 -20.15
CA CYS A 478 -24.12 1.70 -20.96
C CYS A 478 -22.74 2.36 -21.00
N LYS A 479 -22.03 2.43 -19.86
CA LYS A 479 -20.64 2.93 -19.83
C LYS A 479 -19.66 2.02 -20.56
N ALA A 480 -19.89 0.71 -20.57
CA ALA A 480 -19.09 -0.21 -21.37
C ALA A 480 -19.32 0.01 -22.87
N LEU A 481 -20.56 0.28 -23.29
CA LEU A 481 -20.91 0.67 -24.66
C LEU A 481 -20.31 2.03 -25.03
N ASP A 482 -20.40 3.04 -24.16
CA ASP A 482 -19.78 4.36 -24.36
C ASP A 482 -18.25 4.23 -24.54
N LEU A 483 -17.59 3.41 -23.72
CA LEU A 483 -16.16 3.12 -23.84
C LEU A 483 -15.82 2.31 -25.10
N ALA A 484 -16.69 1.40 -25.54
CA ALA A 484 -16.52 0.65 -26.78
C ALA A 484 -16.70 1.57 -28.01
N ALA A 485 -17.69 2.46 -27.98
CA ALA A 485 -17.92 3.47 -29.01
C ALA A 485 -16.75 4.47 -29.08
N MET A 486 -16.31 5.01 -27.94
CA MET A 486 -15.11 5.85 -27.85
C MET A 486 -13.87 5.12 -28.39
N ARG A 487 -13.70 3.83 -28.08
CA ARG A 487 -12.57 3.04 -28.60
C ARG A 487 -12.67 2.85 -30.12
N LEU A 488 -13.86 2.54 -30.63
CA LEU A 488 -14.12 2.40 -32.06
C LEU A 488 -13.85 3.73 -32.78
N GLU A 489 -14.32 4.85 -32.23
CA GLU A 489 -14.08 6.19 -32.74
C GLU A 489 -12.57 6.53 -32.75
N LEU A 490 -11.84 6.18 -31.69
CA LEU A 490 -10.38 6.34 -31.62
C LEU A 490 -9.63 5.43 -32.60
N GLU A 491 -10.11 4.20 -32.86
CA GLU A 491 -9.54 3.30 -33.87
C GLU A 491 -9.84 3.82 -35.29
N LEU A 492 -11.07 4.25 -35.58
CA LEU A 492 -11.47 4.88 -36.85
C LEU A 492 -10.71 6.19 -37.10
N ALA A 493 -10.57 7.06 -36.09
CA ALA A 493 -9.77 8.28 -36.18
C ALA A 493 -8.28 7.97 -36.40
N ARG A 494 -7.77 6.87 -35.87
CA ARG A 494 -6.40 6.41 -36.10
C ARG A 494 -6.20 5.83 -37.51
N GLU A 495 -7.23 5.25 -38.11
CA GLU A 495 -7.22 4.79 -39.50
C GLU A 495 -7.40 5.94 -40.50
N SER A 496 -8.28 6.92 -40.25
CA SER A 496 -8.38 8.11 -41.10
C SER A 496 -7.09 8.94 -41.09
N VAL A 497 -6.46 9.11 -39.91
CA VAL A 497 -5.15 9.75 -39.74
C VAL A 497 -3.99 8.91 -40.31
N LYS A 498 -4.20 7.64 -40.69
CA LYS A 498 -3.28 6.89 -41.57
C LYS A 498 -3.58 7.17 -43.03
N ALA A 499 -4.84 7.08 -43.46
CA ALA A 499 -5.26 7.28 -44.84
C ALA A 499 -4.86 8.67 -45.39
N GLU A 500 -4.96 9.73 -44.59
CA GLU A 500 -4.49 11.08 -44.97
C GLU A 500 -2.97 11.16 -45.18
N LYS A 501 -2.17 10.28 -44.56
CA LYS A 501 -0.71 10.31 -44.67
C LYS A 501 -0.17 9.56 -45.88
N ASP A 502 -0.92 8.60 -46.42
CA ASP A 502 -0.50 7.83 -47.59
C ASP A 502 -0.71 8.60 -48.92
N GLY A 503 -1.44 9.73 -48.90
CA GLY A 503 -1.68 10.58 -50.07
C GLY A 503 -0.66 11.72 -50.30
N GLY A 504 0.29 11.95 -49.39
CA GLY A 504 1.22 13.09 -49.44
C GLY A 504 2.68 12.66 -49.40
N LYS A 505 3.55 13.34 -50.19
CA LYS A 505 5.02 13.14 -50.09
C LYS A 505 5.46 13.32 -48.63
N PRO A 506 6.25 12.40 -48.06
CA PRO A 506 6.60 12.44 -46.65
C PRO A 506 7.50 13.66 -46.35
N THR A 507 6.90 14.71 -45.80
CA THR A 507 7.66 15.72 -45.08
C THR A 507 8.28 15.05 -43.85
N PRO A 508 9.58 15.27 -43.56
CA PRO A 508 10.21 14.68 -42.39
C PRO A 508 9.56 15.28 -41.14
N LYS A 509 8.67 14.50 -40.51
CA LYS A 509 8.16 14.84 -39.18
C LYS A 509 9.36 15.01 -38.26
N LYS A 510 9.46 16.19 -37.63
CA LYS A 510 10.37 16.36 -36.49
C LYS A 510 10.06 15.25 -35.49
N PRO A 511 11.07 14.60 -34.88
CA PRO A 511 10.80 13.60 -33.85
C PRO A 511 10.00 14.27 -32.73
N ASP A 512 8.85 13.69 -32.38
CA ASP A 512 8.02 14.20 -31.29
C ASP A 512 8.86 14.26 -30.02
N VAL A 513 8.82 15.38 -29.30
CA VAL A 513 9.46 15.48 -27.99
C VAL A 513 8.71 14.55 -27.06
N LEU A 514 9.39 13.52 -26.54
CA LEU A 514 8.80 12.53 -25.63
C LEU A 514 9.13 12.87 -24.18
N ILE A 515 8.09 13.09 -23.38
CA ILE A 515 8.14 13.16 -21.93
C ILE A 515 7.94 11.73 -21.44
N ASP A 516 9.02 11.06 -21.04
CA ASP A 516 8.95 9.70 -20.48
C ASP A 516 8.22 8.67 -21.37
N GLY A 517 8.31 8.86 -22.69
CA GLY A 517 7.68 8.01 -23.71
C GLY A 517 6.30 8.51 -24.19
N VAL A 518 5.74 9.53 -23.55
CA VAL A 518 4.48 10.20 -23.96
C VAL A 518 4.82 11.42 -24.82
N PRO A 519 4.18 11.64 -25.99
CA PRO A 519 4.39 12.85 -26.78
C PRO A 519 4.01 14.12 -26.01
N GLU A 520 4.79 15.19 -26.14
CA GLU A 520 4.60 16.46 -25.39
C GLU A 520 3.25 17.16 -25.63
N TRP A 521 2.55 16.84 -26.72
CA TRP A 521 1.23 17.37 -27.03
C TRP A 521 0.06 16.62 -26.35
N PHE A 522 0.33 15.49 -25.70
CA PHE A 522 -0.64 14.67 -24.97
C PHE A 522 -0.71 15.08 -23.49
#